data_AF-A0A6H9RUG4-F1
#
_entry.id   AF-A0A6H9RUG4-F1
#
_cell.length_a   1.000
_cell.length_b   1.000
_cell.length_c   1.000
_cell.angle_alpha   90.00
_cell.angle_beta   90.00
_cell.angle_gamma   90.00
#
_symmetry.space_group_name_H-M   'P 1'
#
loop_
_entity.id
_entity.type
_entity.pdbx_description
1 polymer ?
#
loop_
_entity_poly.entity_id
_entity_poly.type
_entity_poly.pdbx_seq_one_letter_code
_entity_poly.pdbx_strand_id
1 'polypeptide(L)'
;LDEPDDMNPLAAKVRGEREALLASGLEPEAAARQAGWRIFGAKPGAYGAGVQGAIDGRLWQSREDLAEVYLNWGGYAYGASDEGTAAREQFSRRLSQVQAVLQNQDNREHDLLDSNDYYQFQGGMLAAVETLSGDAAASYHGDHSQP
;
A
#
# COMPACT_ATOMS: atom_id res chain seq x y z
N LEU A 1 9.58 0.18 -20.55
CA LEU A 1 10.92 0.31 -21.16
C LEU A 1 11.40 -1.09 -21.48
N ASP A 2 12.11 -1.26 -22.59
CA ASP A 2 12.72 -2.53 -22.96
C ASP A 2 14.13 -2.57 -22.39
N GLU A 3 14.24 -3.07 -21.17
CA GLU A 3 15.45 -3.06 -20.34
C GLU A 3 15.64 -4.44 -19.71
N PRO A 4 16.89 -4.88 -19.49
CA PRO A 4 17.20 -6.11 -18.75
C PRO A 4 16.52 -6.17 -17.37
N ASP A 5 16.14 -7.38 -16.94
CA ASP A 5 15.38 -7.61 -15.70
C ASP A 5 16.11 -7.09 -14.44
N ASP A 6 17.43 -7.20 -14.41
CA ASP A 6 18.29 -6.74 -13.31
C ASP A 6 18.40 -5.21 -13.25
N MET A 7 18.28 -4.53 -14.40
CA MET A 7 18.29 -3.08 -14.51
C MET A 7 16.91 -2.46 -14.27
N ASN A 8 15.83 -3.19 -14.56
CA ASN A 8 14.46 -2.75 -14.31
C ASN A 8 13.61 -3.86 -13.65
N PRO A 9 13.79 -4.08 -12.34
CA PRO A 9 13.04 -5.10 -11.61
C PRO A 9 11.53 -4.80 -11.58
N LEU A 10 11.12 -3.54 -11.70
CA LEU A 10 9.70 -3.18 -11.80
C LEU A 10 9.09 -3.71 -13.09
N ALA A 11 9.74 -3.47 -14.24
CA ALA A 11 9.27 -3.95 -15.54
C ALA A 11 9.22 -5.48 -15.56
N ALA A 12 10.23 -6.16 -15.00
CA ALA A 12 10.24 -7.61 -14.86
C ALA A 12 9.04 -8.12 -14.03
N LYS A 13 8.77 -7.52 -12.86
CA LYS A 13 7.61 -7.86 -12.03
C LYS A 13 6.29 -7.64 -12.76
N VAL A 14 6.12 -6.51 -13.44
CA VAL A 14 4.90 -6.20 -14.21
C VAL A 14 4.68 -7.21 -15.34
N ARG A 15 5.73 -7.59 -16.07
CA ARG A 15 5.64 -8.62 -17.12
C ARG A 15 5.18 -9.96 -16.56
N GLY A 16 5.86 -10.47 -15.53
CA GLY A 16 5.53 -11.77 -14.94
C GLY A 16 4.11 -11.82 -14.36
N GLU A 17 3.64 -10.72 -13.77
CA GLU A 17 2.27 -10.65 -13.25
C GLU A 17 1.22 -10.55 -14.33
N ARG A 18 1.48 -9.80 -15.40
CA ARG A 18 0.61 -9.76 -16.56
C ARG A 18 0.45 -11.16 -17.16
N GLU A 19 1.55 -11.91 -17.30
CA GLU A 19 1.53 -13.29 -17.78
C GLU A 19 0.72 -14.21 -16.87
N ALA A 20 0.87 -14.09 -15.54
CA ALA A 20 0.08 -14.85 -14.59
C ALA A 20 -1.43 -14.52 -14.68
N LEU A 21 -1.79 -13.25 -14.85
CA LEU A 21 -3.19 -12.81 -15.00
C LEU A 21 -3.81 -13.27 -16.33
N LEU A 22 -3.02 -13.25 -17.41
CA LEU A 22 -3.43 -13.81 -18.70
C LEU A 22 -3.68 -15.32 -18.57
N ALA A 23 -2.79 -16.04 -17.89
CA ALA A 23 -2.92 -17.48 -17.65
C ALA A 23 -4.13 -17.83 -16.77
N SER A 24 -4.57 -16.92 -15.89
CA SER A 24 -5.82 -17.07 -15.13
C SER A 24 -7.07 -16.72 -15.94
N GLY A 25 -6.94 -16.36 -17.22
CA GLY A 25 -8.05 -16.05 -18.12
C GLY A 25 -8.51 -14.59 -18.09
N LEU A 26 -7.71 -13.67 -17.52
CA LEU A 26 -8.04 -12.25 -17.56
C LEU A 26 -7.73 -11.66 -18.95
N GLU A 27 -8.61 -10.79 -19.44
CA GLU A 27 -8.44 -10.14 -20.73
C GLU A 27 -7.13 -9.32 -20.80
N PRO A 28 -6.45 -9.27 -21.97
CA PRO A 28 -5.12 -8.67 -22.08
C PRO A 28 -5.00 -7.23 -21.58
N GLU A 29 -5.99 -6.39 -21.87
CA GLU A 29 -6.00 -5.01 -21.39
C GLU A 29 -6.17 -4.92 -19.87
N ALA A 30 -7.05 -5.75 -19.31
CA ALA A 30 -7.26 -5.79 -17.86
C ALA A 30 -6.02 -6.35 -17.14
N ALA A 31 -5.39 -7.40 -17.67
CA ALA A 31 -4.13 -7.94 -17.16
C ALA A 31 -3.01 -6.90 -17.18
N ALA A 32 -2.89 -6.13 -18.27
CA ALA A 32 -1.91 -5.05 -18.37
C ALA A 32 -2.15 -3.94 -17.34
N ARG A 33 -3.41 -3.52 -17.16
CA ARG A 33 -3.78 -2.51 -16.14
C ARG A 33 -3.48 -3.00 -14.72
N GLN A 34 -4.00 -4.17 -14.34
CA GLN A 34 -3.87 -4.72 -12.99
C GLN A 34 -2.42 -5.00 -12.58
N ALA A 35 -1.60 -5.53 -13.51
CA ALA A 35 -0.18 -5.76 -13.25
C ALA A 35 0.58 -4.45 -12.98
N GLY A 36 0.14 -3.33 -13.55
CA GLY A 36 0.74 -2.01 -13.43
C GLY A 36 0.37 -1.24 -12.17
N TRP A 37 -0.68 -1.61 -11.43
CA TRP A 37 -1.14 -0.84 -10.28
C TRP A 37 -0.12 -0.75 -9.15
N ARG A 38 0.23 0.49 -8.77
CA ARG A 38 1.14 0.84 -7.67
C ARG A 38 0.65 2.01 -6.82
N ILE A 39 -0.38 2.73 -7.26
CA ILE A 39 -0.98 3.84 -6.54
C ILE A 39 -2.28 3.32 -5.93
N PHE A 40 -2.37 3.39 -4.61
CA PHE A 40 -3.49 2.91 -3.83
C PHE A 40 -3.91 3.97 -2.82
N GLY A 41 -5.18 3.99 -2.44
CA GLY A 41 -5.69 4.96 -1.49
C GLY A 41 -7.10 4.63 -1.02
N ALA A 42 -7.70 5.61 -0.34
CA ALA A 42 -9.09 5.52 0.11
C ALA A 42 -10.05 5.32 -1.07
N LYS A 43 -11.23 4.75 -0.80
CA LYS A 43 -12.35 4.73 -1.74
C LYS A 43 -12.64 6.15 -2.27
N PRO A 44 -13.04 6.32 -3.54
CA PRO A 44 -13.51 7.62 -4.04
C PRO A 44 -14.56 8.25 -3.12
N GLY A 45 -14.31 9.50 -2.70
CA GLY A 45 -15.15 10.24 -1.77
C GLY A 45 -14.91 9.94 -0.28
N ALA A 46 -13.99 9.05 0.06
CA ALA A 46 -13.53 8.79 1.42
C ALA A 46 -12.10 9.31 1.64
N TYR A 47 -11.70 9.42 2.91
CA TYR A 47 -10.39 9.94 3.33
C TYR A 47 -9.84 9.12 4.49
N GLY A 48 -8.52 9.11 4.65
CA GLY A 48 -7.83 8.42 5.74
C GLY A 48 -7.63 6.92 5.51
N ALA A 49 -7.03 6.27 6.51
CA ALA A 49 -6.67 4.84 6.47
C ALA A 49 -7.62 3.95 7.30
N GLY A 50 -8.64 4.52 7.94
CA GLY A 50 -9.60 3.82 8.81
C GLY A 50 -9.06 3.39 10.18
N VAL A 51 -7.73 3.30 10.33
CA VAL A 51 -7.05 2.82 11.54
C VAL A 51 -7.43 3.62 12.79
N GLN A 52 -7.56 4.95 12.70
CA GLN A 52 -7.99 5.76 13.84
C GLN A 52 -9.36 5.33 14.37
N GLY A 53 -10.33 5.05 13.50
CA GLY A 53 -11.66 4.60 13.93
C GLY A 53 -11.61 3.29 14.72
N ALA A 54 -10.72 2.38 14.34
CA ALA A 54 -10.50 1.14 15.09
C ALA A 54 -9.86 1.41 16.46
N ILE A 55 -8.83 2.27 16.52
CA ILE A 55 -8.17 2.65 17.77
C ILE A 55 -9.13 3.36 18.73
N ASP A 56 -9.80 4.42 18.28
CA ASP A 56 -10.71 5.23 19.10
C ASP A 56 -11.89 4.41 19.61
N GLY A 57 -12.45 3.56 18.75
CA GLY A 57 -13.52 2.64 19.10
C GLY A 57 -13.08 1.42 19.92
N ARG A 58 -11.77 1.21 20.10
CA ARG A 58 -11.18 -0.02 20.68
C ARG A 58 -11.70 -1.29 20.00
N LEU A 59 -11.91 -1.21 18.68
CA LEU A 59 -12.45 -2.26 17.83
C LEU A 59 -11.35 -3.16 17.23
N TRP A 60 -10.33 -3.47 18.03
CA TRP A 60 -9.19 -4.29 17.64
C TRP A 60 -8.68 -5.07 18.85
N GLN A 61 -8.12 -6.25 18.60
CA GLN A 61 -7.51 -7.10 19.61
C GLN A 61 -6.09 -7.51 19.23
N SER A 62 -5.77 -7.41 17.94
CA SER A 62 -4.55 -7.91 17.34
C SER A 62 -4.02 -6.96 16.26
N ARG A 63 -2.78 -7.17 15.82
CA ARG A 63 -2.18 -6.38 14.73
C ARG A 63 -2.83 -6.71 13.39
N GLU A 64 -3.29 -7.95 13.27
CA GLU A 64 -4.05 -8.49 12.15
C GLU A 64 -5.36 -7.74 11.94
N ASP A 65 -6.07 -7.35 13.02
CA ASP A 65 -7.28 -6.53 12.91
C ASP A 65 -6.99 -5.15 12.29
N LEU A 66 -5.86 -4.53 12.67
CA LEU A 66 -5.44 -3.24 12.13
C LEU A 66 -4.99 -3.35 10.67
N ALA A 67 -4.31 -4.45 10.31
CA ALA A 67 -3.98 -4.79 8.93
C ALA A 67 -5.24 -4.91 8.07
N GLU A 68 -6.27 -5.60 8.56
CA GLU A 68 -7.54 -5.76 7.87
C GLU A 68 -8.26 -4.43 7.64
N VAL A 69 -8.29 -3.55 8.64
CA VAL A 69 -8.81 -2.18 8.50
C VAL A 69 -8.06 -1.42 7.41
N TYR A 70 -6.72 -1.45 7.45
CA TYR A 70 -5.88 -0.76 6.49
C TYR A 70 -6.11 -1.25 5.05
N LEU A 71 -6.20 -2.58 4.84
CA LEU A 71 -6.49 -3.19 3.54
C LEU A 71 -7.88 -2.81 3.02
N ASN A 72 -8.88 -2.76 3.90
CA ASN A 72 -10.26 -2.43 3.52
C ASN A 72 -10.41 -0.96 3.13
N TRP A 73 -9.68 -0.06 3.78
CA TRP A 73 -9.73 1.37 3.47
C TRP A 73 -8.83 1.75 2.29
N GLY A 74 -7.61 1.20 2.23
CA GLY A 74 -6.61 1.53 1.21
C GLY A 74 -6.67 0.71 -0.08
N GLY A 75 -7.54 -0.31 -0.14
CA GLY A 75 -7.60 -1.27 -1.24
C GLY A 75 -8.21 -0.77 -2.55
N TYR A 76 -8.05 0.51 -2.90
CA TYR A 76 -8.56 1.11 -4.13
C TYR A 76 -7.41 1.61 -5.00
N ALA A 77 -7.30 1.10 -6.22
CA ALA A 77 -6.25 1.44 -7.17
C ALA A 77 -6.58 2.72 -7.95
N TYR A 78 -5.56 3.53 -8.16
CA TYR A 78 -5.60 4.76 -8.95
C TYR A 78 -4.55 4.72 -10.07
N GLY A 79 -4.84 5.36 -11.20
CA GLY A 79 -3.94 5.41 -12.34
C GLY A 79 -4.57 6.11 -13.55
N ALA A 80 -3.87 6.08 -14.69
CA ALA A 80 -4.32 6.78 -15.91
C ALA A 80 -5.70 6.35 -16.44
N SER A 81 -6.18 5.17 -16.04
CA SER A 81 -7.48 4.64 -16.43
C SER A 81 -8.29 4.10 -15.24
N ASP A 82 -7.86 4.42 -14.01
CA ASP A 82 -8.46 3.93 -12.78
C ASP A 82 -8.63 5.08 -11.78
N GLU A 83 -9.87 5.32 -11.37
CA GLU A 83 -10.24 6.41 -10.46
C GLU A 83 -10.75 5.84 -9.13
N GLY A 84 -9.97 4.94 -8.52
CA GLY A 84 -10.34 4.25 -7.27
C GLY A 84 -11.08 2.93 -7.51
N THR A 85 -10.55 2.12 -8.43
CA THR A 85 -11.05 0.76 -8.71
C THR A 85 -10.77 -0.14 -7.49
N ALA A 86 -11.78 -0.88 -7.01
CA ALA A 86 -11.59 -1.82 -5.91
C ALA A 86 -10.56 -2.91 -6.29
N ALA A 87 -9.48 -3.00 -5.52
CA ALA A 87 -8.27 -3.76 -5.84
C ALA A 87 -7.59 -4.33 -4.57
N ARG A 88 -8.39 -4.72 -3.57
CA ARG A 88 -7.89 -5.19 -2.26
C ARG A 88 -6.93 -6.38 -2.39
N GLU A 89 -7.21 -7.33 -3.29
CA GLU A 89 -6.35 -8.51 -3.51
C GLU A 89 -4.99 -8.09 -4.07
N GLN A 90 -4.99 -7.23 -5.08
CA GLN A 90 -3.78 -6.69 -5.69
C GLN A 90 -2.99 -5.87 -4.67
N PHE A 91 -3.65 -5.04 -3.87
CA PHE A 91 -3.03 -4.27 -2.80
C PHE A 91 -2.37 -5.20 -1.76
N SER A 92 -3.06 -6.24 -1.31
CA SER A 92 -2.53 -7.24 -0.38
C SER A 92 -1.29 -7.94 -0.96
N ARG A 93 -1.33 -8.35 -2.23
CA ARG A 93 -0.17 -8.96 -2.93
C ARG A 93 1.01 -8.00 -3.06
N ARG A 94 0.78 -6.68 -3.17
CA ARG A 94 1.86 -5.68 -3.15
C ARG A 94 2.47 -5.58 -1.77
N LEU A 95 1.65 -5.40 -0.75
CA LEU A 95 2.11 -5.22 0.62
C LEU A 95 2.88 -6.45 1.13
N SER A 96 2.51 -7.66 0.73
CA SER A 96 3.26 -8.88 1.12
C SER A 96 4.69 -8.94 0.56
N GLN A 97 5.03 -8.11 -0.43
CA GLN A 97 6.37 -8.02 -1.02
C GLN A 97 7.14 -6.77 -0.58
N VAL A 98 6.55 -5.91 0.26
CA VAL A 98 7.19 -4.69 0.75
C VAL A 98 8.26 -5.05 1.77
N GLN A 99 9.45 -4.51 1.58
CA GLN A 99 10.60 -4.73 2.48
C GLN A 99 10.88 -3.52 3.37
N ALA A 100 10.37 -2.34 2.98
CA ALA A 100 10.55 -1.10 3.71
C ALA A 100 9.31 -0.21 3.58
N VAL A 101 8.90 0.40 4.69
CA VAL A 101 7.88 1.44 4.76
C VAL A 101 8.58 2.77 5.09
N LEU A 102 8.27 3.81 4.31
CA LEU A 102 8.84 5.14 4.48
C LEU A 102 7.71 6.18 4.51
N GLN A 103 7.74 7.05 5.52
CA GLN A 103 6.94 8.26 5.56
C GLN A 103 7.85 9.45 5.82
N ASN A 104 7.59 10.58 5.14
CA ASN A 104 8.34 11.81 5.34
C ASN A 104 7.54 12.78 6.21
N GLN A 105 8.26 13.55 7.01
CA GLN A 105 7.79 14.72 7.71
C GLN A 105 8.46 15.95 7.07
N ASP A 106 7.64 16.90 6.65
CA ASP A 106 8.06 18.11 5.93
C ASP A 106 8.11 19.36 6.82
N ASN A 107 7.59 19.28 8.04
CA ASN A 107 7.43 20.42 8.94
C ASN A 107 7.83 20.07 10.39
N ARG A 108 8.02 21.08 11.26
CA ARG A 108 8.42 20.87 12.68
C ARG A 108 7.26 21.09 13.65
N GLU A 109 6.13 21.57 13.15
CA GLU A 109 4.97 21.99 13.93
C GLU A 109 4.26 20.81 14.57
N HIS A 110 4.40 19.61 14.01
CA HIS A 110 3.96 18.36 14.61
C HIS A 110 5.00 17.25 14.43
N ASP A 111 4.99 16.28 15.33
CA ASP A 111 5.79 15.06 15.22
C ASP A 111 4.92 13.79 15.17
N LEU A 112 5.58 12.63 15.14
CA LEU A 112 4.97 11.30 15.11
C LEU A 112 3.97 11.04 16.25
N LEU A 113 4.13 11.71 17.40
CA LEU A 113 3.31 11.53 18.59
C LEU A 113 2.21 12.59 18.70
N ASP A 114 2.35 13.71 18.00
CA ASP A 114 1.38 14.81 18.00
C ASP A 114 0.28 14.68 16.93
N SER A 115 0.56 13.97 15.82
CA SER A 115 -0.41 13.74 14.75
C SER A 115 -0.77 12.28 14.58
N ASN A 116 -2.08 12.00 14.57
CA ASN A 116 -2.58 10.65 14.38
C ASN A 116 -2.34 10.10 12.96
N ASP A 117 -2.14 10.96 11.97
CA ASP A 117 -1.98 10.55 10.57
C ASP A 117 -0.73 9.66 10.39
N TYR A 118 0.34 9.90 11.15
CA TYR A 118 1.55 9.08 11.07
C TYR A 118 1.29 7.61 11.43
N TYR A 119 0.69 7.36 12.59
CA TYR A 119 0.40 5.97 12.97
C TYR A 119 -0.68 5.36 12.07
N GLN A 120 -1.62 6.17 11.57
CA GLN A 120 -2.67 5.67 10.67
C GLN A 120 -2.09 5.17 9.35
N PHE A 121 -1.20 5.95 8.73
CA PHE A 121 -0.63 5.63 7.42
C PHE A 121 0.59 4.72 7.53
N GLN A 122 1.68 5.16 8.18
CA GLN A 122 2.90 4.35 8.33
C GLN A 122 2.67 3.17 9.27
N GLY A 123 2.07 3.40 10.44
CA GLY A 123 1.78 2.32 11.40
C GLY A 123 0.78 1.30 10.83
N GLY A 124 -0.28 1.76 10.18
CA GLY A 124 -1.23 0.89 9.46
C GLY A 124 -0.60 0.08 8.34
N MET A 125 0.28 0.71 7.54
CA MET A 125 1.02 0.00 6.49
C MET A 125 1.97 -1.03 7.07
N LEU A 126 2.72 -0.70 8.13
CA LEU A 126 3.58 -1.66 8.83
C LEU A 126 2.77 -2.82 9.43
N ALA A 127 1.58 -2.57 9.95
CA ALA A 127 0.69 -3.62 10.42
C ALA A 127 0.31 -4.57 9.28
N ALA A 128 -0.11 -4.03 8.14
CA ALA A 128 -0.48 -4.82 6.96
C ALA A 128 0.70 -5.58 6.35
N VAL A 129 1.85 -4.95 6.16
CA VAL A 129 3.04 -5.56 5.56
C VAL A 129 3.55 -6.71 6.42
N GLU A 130 3.74 -6.50 7.71
CA GLU A 130 4.28 -7.53 8.61
C GLU A 130 3.29 -8.70 8.79
N THR A 131 1.99 -8.41 8.81
CA THR A 131 0.94 -9.45 8.86
C THR A 131 0.94 -10.31 7.59
N LEU A 132 1.05 -9.69 6.41
CA LEU A 132 0.95 -10.38 5.13
C LEU A 132 2.24 -11.11 4.74
N SER A 133 3.40 -10.57 5.12
CA SER A 133 4.71 -11.18 4.81
C SER A 133 5.15 -12.18 5.87
N GLY A 134 4.73 -12.02 7.12
CA GLY A 134 5.21 -12.80 8.27
C GLY A 134 6.56 -12.36 8.81
N ASP A 135 7.19 -11.35 8.20
CA ASP A 135 8.50 -10.82 8.54
C ASP A 135 8.43 -9.33 8.89
N ALA A 136 9.39 -8.85 9.68
CA ALA A 136 9.51 -7.42 9.98
C ALA A 136 9.94 -6.64 8.72
N ALA A 137 9.29 -5.51 8.46
CA ALA A 137 9.71 -4.56 7.43
C ALA A 137 10.60 -3.47 8.03
N ALA A 138 11.56 -2.97 7.24
CA ALA A 138 12.31 -1.79 7.66
C ALA A 138 11.37 -0.57 7.73
N SER A 139 11.43 0.20 8.80
CA SER A 139 10.64 1.42 8.96
C SER A 139 11.56 2.63 8.96
N TYR A 140 11.30 3.57 8.04
CA TYR A 140 12.06 4.80 7.90
C TYR A 140 11.14 6.01 8.05
N HIS A 141 11.58 6.99 8.81
CA HIS A 141 10.93 8.30 8.91
C HIS A 141 11.90 9.36 8.40
N GLY A 142 11.59 9.96 7.25
CA GLY A 142 12.44 10.99 6.65
C GLY A 142 12.09 12.36 7.22
N ASP A 143 13.05 13.04 7.86
CA ASP A 143 12.88 14.44 8.27
C ASP A 143 13.39 15.36 7.15
N HIS A 144 12.47 16.02 6.46
CA HIS A 144 12.73 17.03 5.45
C HIS A 144 12.40 18.46 5.94
N SER A 145 12.23 18.65 7.25
CA SER A 145 11.98 19.97 7.82
C SER A 145 13.18 20.93 7.69
N GLN A 146 14.35 20.41 7.33
CA GLN A 146 15.58 21.16 7.01
C GLN A 146 16.23 20.64 5.72
N PRO A 147 15.92 21.24 4.55
CA PRO A 147 16.44 20.82 3.24
C PRO A 147 17.93 21.10 2.99
#